data_AF-A0A1T1ANK3-F1
#
_entry.id   AF-A0A1T1ANK3-F1
#
_cell.length_a   1.000
_cell.length_b   1.000
_cell.length_c   1.000
_cell.angle_alpha   90.00
_cell.angle_beta   90.00
_cell.angle_gamma   90.00
#
_symmetry.space_group_name_H-M   'P 1'
#
loop_
_entity.id
_entity.type
_entity.pdbx_description
1 polymer ?
#
loop_
_entity_poly.entity_id
_entity_poly.type
_entity_poly.pdbx_seq_one_letter_code
_entity_poly.pdbx_strand_id
1 'polypeptide(L)'
;MDKTEDMKDGERHASDGTLDIQPLIATLVSMASRRGHKMGDLARELGVTYERLGQWRRRPAEISSAGTDVYDRAAKYLGIPTALVMVMGGKIRLSHFVWPATAPVADRVARELKRLRQDASLGGFVPDGLSNAAPDVQLFVLFLYAQISGQGAKDGMGLPWLSALHQAVTGEQMLRAAPGWASHPNSGGDRVF
;
A
#
# COMPACT_ATOMS: atom_id res chain seq x y z
N MET A 1 -30.61 49.35 -15.67
CA MET A 1 -29.57 49.63 -14.65
C MET A 1 -30.01 48.90 -13.40
N ASP A 2 -29.74 47.61 -13.26
CA ASP A 2 -28.45 46.86 -13.26
C ASP A 2 -27.85 46.76 -11.84
N LYS A 3 -27.54 45.50 -11.48
CA LYS A 3 -26.88 44.94 -10.28
C LYS A 3 -27.74 44.92 -9.00
N THR A 4 -27.97 43.78 -8.36
CA THR A 4 -26.98 42.74 -8.03
C THR A 4 -27.65 41.36 -7.97
N GLU A 5 -27.31 40.51 -8.93
CA GLU A 5 -27.36 39.05 -8.83
C GLU A 5 -26.20 38.53 -7.96
N ASP A 6 -26.35 37.29 -7.52
CA ASP A 6 -25.30 36.34 -7.14
C ASP A 6 -24.54 36.57 -5.84
N MET A 7 -24.69 35.64 -4.88
CA MET A 7 -23.82 34.45 -4.89
C MET A 7 -24.38 33.36 -3.98
N LYS A 8 -24.67 32.22 -4.61
CA LYS A 8 -25.14 30.97 -4.02
C LYS A 8 -24.04 29.93 -4.30
N ASP A 9 -23.04 29.86 -3.45
CA ASP A 9 -22.04 28.78 -3.44
C ASP A 9 -22.12 28.12 -2.06
N GLY A 10 -22.77 26.99 -1.87
CA GLY A 10 -22.68 25.81 -2.72
C GLY A 10 -21.37 25.10 -2.40
N GLU A 11 -21.25 24.60 -1.16
CA GLU A 11 -20.27 23.59 -0.76
C GLU A 11 -20.47 22.33 -1.61
N ARG A 12 -19.99 22.39 -2.85
CA ARG A 12 -19.74 21.23 -3.68
C ARG A 12 -18.45 20.65 -3.13
N HIS A 13 -18.62 19.63 -2.28
CA HIS A 13 -17.59 18.63 -2.06
C HIS A 13 -16.89 18.37 -3.38
N ALA A 14 -15.60 18.68 -3.44
CA ALA A 14 -14.75 18.40 -4.58
C ALA A 14 -14.73 16.89 -4.81
N SER A 15 -15.69 16.42 -5.61
CA SER A 15 -15.66 15.14 -6.30
C SER A 15 -14.60 15.25 -7.40
N ASP A 16 -13.33 15.23 -7.02
CA ASP A 16 -12.24 15.36 -7.98
C ASP A 16 -11.85 13.98 -8.53
N GLY A 17 -12.58 13.56 -9.56
CA GLY A 17 -11.99 13.26 -10.87
C GLY A 17 -10.91 12.18 -11.00
N THR A 18 -10.68 11.31 -10.01
CA THR A 18 -9.70 10.22 -10.17
C THR A 18 -10.37 9.07 -10.92
N LEU A 19 -10.04 8.92 -12.20
CA LEU A 19 -10.40 7.82 -13.11
C LEU A 19 -10.92 6.58 -12.37
N ASP A 20 -12.22 6.32 -12.47
CA ASP A 20 -12.97 5.20 -11.86
C ASP A 20 -12.61 3.84 -12.50
N ILE A 21 -11.35 3.68 -12.90
CA ILE A 21 -10.76 2.40 -13.27
C ILE A 21 -10.17 1.86 -11.99
N GLN A 22 -10.94 1.06 -11.25
CA GLN A 22 -10.29 0.25 -10.23
C GLN A 22 -9.26 -0.66 -10.91
N PRO A 23 -7.96 -0.50 -10.61
CA PRO A 23 -6.90 -1.18 -11.33
C PRO A 23 -6.98 -2.70 -11.18
N LEU A 24 -7.58 -3.20 -10.11
CA LEU A 24 -7.76 -4.63 -9.89
C LEU A 24 -8.63 -5.31 -10.96
N ILE A 25 -9.83 -4.81 -11.24
CA ILE A 25 -10.74 -5.42 -12.22
C ILE A 25 -10.13 -5.36 -13.62
N ALA A 26 -9.56 -4.22 -14.00
CA ALA A 26 -8.90 -4.06 -15.28
C ALA A 26 -7.73 -5.05 -15.45
N THR A 27 -6.90 -5.20 -14.42
CA THR A 27 -5.75 -6.11 -14.44
C THR A 27 -6.19 -7.58 -14.52
N LEU A 28 -7.21 -7.97 -13.73
CA LEU A 28 -7.76 -9.32 -13.75
C LEU A 28 -8.33 -9.69 -15.13
N VAL A 29 -9.09 -8.78 -15.75
CA VAL A 29 -9.65 -9.00 -17.10
C VAL A 29 -8.56 -9.05 -18.16
N SER A 30 -7.53 -8.20 -18.06
CA SER A 30 -6.37 -8.25 -18.96
C SER A 30 -5.63 -9.58 -18.84
N MET A 31 -5.38 -10.04 -17.60
CA MET A 31 -4.71 -11.32 -17.35
C MET A 31 -5.54 -12.51 -17.84
N ALA A 32 -6.87 -12.48 -17.64
CA ALA A 32 -7.76 -13.51 -18.15
C ALA A 32 -7.73 -13.59 -19.67
N SER A 33 -7.71 -12.43 -20.34
CA SER A 33 -7.59 -12.36 -21.80
C SER A 33 -6.27 -12.97 -22.28
N ARG A 34 -5.15 -12.67 -21.60
CA ARG A 34 -3.83 -13.26 -21.90
C ARG A 34 -3.77 -14.78 -21.67
N ARG A 35 -4.54 -15.29 -20.72
CA ARG A 35 -4.66 -16.73 -20.43
C ARG A 35 -5.72 -17.46 -21.26
N GLY A 36 -6.46 -16.75 -22.13
CA GLY A 36 -7.58 -17.32 -22.87
C GLY A 36 -8.78 -17.71 -21.98
N HIS A 37 -8.82 -17.24 -20.73
CA HIS A 37 -9.93 -17.49 -19.81
C HIS A 37 -11.14 -16.63 -20.20
N LYS A 38 -12.32 -17.24 -20.18
CA LYS A 38 -13.57 -16.49 -20.29
C LYS A 38 -13.90 -15.85 -18.94
N MET A 39 -14.85 -14.91 -18.97
CA MET A 39 -15.29 -14.22 -17.76
C MET A 39 -15.91 -15.17 -16.72
N GLY A 40 -16.53 -16.27 -17.15
CA GLY A 40 -16.97 -17.36 -16.25
C GLY A 40 -15.82 -18.10 -15.58
N ASP A 41 -14.71 -18.31 -16.29
CA ASP A 41 -13.50 -18.91 -15.72
C ASP A 41 -12.88 -17.98 -14.68
N LEU A 42 -12.79 -16.68 -14.98
CA LEU A 42 -12.29 -15.69 -14.03
C LEU A 42 -13.16 -15.64 -12.76
N ALA A 43 -14.49 -15.66 -12.89
CA ALA A 43 -15.39 -15.69 -11.73
C ALA A 43 -15.14 -16.93 -10.85
N ARG A 44 -14.97 -18.09 -11.48
CA ARG A 44 -14.65 -19.36 -10.80
C ARG A 44 -13.31 -19.31 -10.07
N GLU A 45 -12.26 -18.79 -10.71
CA GLU A 45 -10.93 -18.61 -10.11
C GLU A 45 -11.00 -17.67 -8.89
N LEU A 46 -11.77 -16.59 -8.99
CA LEU A 46 -11.98 -15.64 -7.90
C LEU A 46 -12.92 -16.16 -6.80
N GLY A 47 -13.59 -17.29 -7.01
CA GLY A 47 -14.55 -17.84 -6.05
C GLY A 47 -15.86 -17.06 -5.95
N VAL A 48 -16.23 -16.31 -6.99
CA VAL A 48 -17.43 -15.47 -7.01
C VAL A 48 -18.38 -15.89 -8.11
N THR A 49 -19.63 -15.45 -8.03
CA THR A 49 -20.59 -15.66 -9.12
C THR A 49 -20.23 -14.79 -10.33
N TYR A 50 -20.61 -15.24 -11.52
CA TYR A 50 -20.47 -14.45 -12.76
C TYR A 50 -21.16 -13.09 -12.63
N GLU A 51 -22.34 -13.08 -12.00
CA GLU A 51 -23.12 -11.86 -11.75
C GLU A 51 -22.37 -10.88 -10.86
N ARG A 52 -21.74 -11.36 -9.78
CA ARG A 52 -20.94 -10.54 -8.87
C ARG A 52 -19.74 -9.92 -9.58
N LEU A 53 -19.03 -10.70 -10.39
CA LEU A 53 -17.94 -10.18 -11.22
C LEU A 53 -18.46 -9.16 -12.25
N GLY A 54 -19.64 -9.40 -12.83
CA GLY A 54 -20.33 -8.47 -13.72
C GLY A 54 -20.78 -7.17 -13.04
N GLN A 55 -21.15 -7.22 -11.76
CA GLN A 55 -21.41 -6.02 -10.93
C GLN A 55 -20.13 -5.21 -10.77
N TRP A 56 -19.03 -5.83 -10.35
CA TRP A 56 -17.75 -5.14 -10.20
C TRP A 56 -17.21 -4.55 -11.51
N ARG A 57 -17.47 -5.19 -12.66
CA ARG A 57 -17.13 -4.57 -13.95
C ARG A 57 -17.89 -3.27 -14.24
N ARG A 58 -19.14 -3.16 -13.78
CA ARG A 58 -19.98 -1.97 -13.96
C ARG A 58 -19.73 -0.92 -12.89
N ARG A 59 -19.34 -1.37 -11.69
CA ARG A 59 -19.07 -0.54 -10.52
C ARG A 59 -17.77 -1.01 -9.86
N PRO A 60 -16.62 -0.64 -10.44
CA PRO A 60 -15.33 -1.18 -10.00
C PRO A 60 -15.03 -0.84 -8.54
N ALA A 61 -15.50 0.32 -8.05
CA ALA A 61 -15.37 0.72 -6.65
C ALA A 61 -15.89 -0.31 -5.63
N GLU A 62 -16.90 -1.11 -5.99
CA GLU A 62 -17.57 -2.05 -5.08
C GLU A 62 -16.70 -3.26 -4.69
N ILE A 63 -15.65 -3.61 -5.45
CA ILE A 63 -14.76 -4.72 -5.07
C ILE A 63 -14.00 -4.43 -3.77
N SER A 64 -13.81 -3.15 -3.40
CA SER A 64 -13.23 -2.75 -2.10
C SER A 64 -13.95 -3.38 -0.89
N SER A 65 -15.25 -3.69 -1.04
CA SER A 65 -16.07 -4.34 -0.03
C SER A 65 -15.93 -5.87 0.02
N ALA A 66 -15.22 -6.49 -0.95
CA ALA A 66 -15.08 -7.93 -1.03
C ALA A 66 -14.40 -8.54 0.21
N GLY A 67 -14.71 -9.82 0.44
CA GLY A 67 -14.05 -10.64 1.46
C GLY A 67 -12.57 -10.84 1.13
N THR A 68 -11.76 -11.06 2.16
CA THR A 68 -10.31 -11.29 2.04
C THR A 68 -9.97 -12.47 1.14
N ASP A 69 -10.82 -13.50 1.12
CA ASP A 69 -10.67 -14.70 0.29
C ASP A 69 -10.66 -14.38 -1.22
N VAL A 70 -11.43 -13.39 -1.65
CA VAL A 70 -11.42 -12.92 -3.04
C VAL A 70 -10.07 -12.29 -3.39
N TYR A 71 -9.49 -11.51 -2.48
CA TYR A 71 -8.17 -10.89 -2.66
C TYR A 71 -7.06 -11.94 -2.70
N ASP A 72 -7.13 -12.96 -1.85
CA ASP A 72 -6.17 -14.07 -1.85
C ASP A 72 -6.23 -14.87 -3.16
N ARG A 73 -7.43 -15.13 -3.67
CA ARG A 73 -7.61 -15.81 -4.95
C ARG A 73 -7.15 -14.95 -6.12
N ALA A 74 -7.45 -13.66 -6.11
CA ALA A 74 -6.96 -12.71 -7.10
C ALA A 74 -5.42 -12.62 -7.09
N ALA A 75 -4.79 -12.64 -5.91
CA ALA A 75 -3.34 -12.69 -5.76
C ALA A 75 -2.71 -13.93 -6.36
N LYS A 76 -3.27 -15.11 -6.04
CA LYS A 76 -2.87 -16.39 -6.66
C LYS A 76 -3.06 -16.35 -8.18
N TYR A 77 -4.18 -15.80 -8.64
CA TYR A 77 -4.46 -15.67 -10.06
C TYR A 77 -3.45 -14.76 -10.77
N LEU A 78 -3.10 -13.61 -10.20
CA LEU A 78 -2.19 -12.64 -10.80
C LEU A 78 -0.71 -12.96 -10.59
N GLY A 79 -0.36 -13.82 -9.62
CA GLY A 79 1.02 -14.13 -9.27
C GLY A 79 1.73 -13.01 -8.49
N ILE A 80 0.99 -12.22 -7.71
CA ILE A 80 1.51 -11.10 -6.91
C ILE A 80 1.04 -11.18 -5.45
N PRO A 81 1.70 -10.51 -4.49
CA PRO A 81 1.29 -10.56 -3.08
C PRO A 81 -0.14 -10.04 -2.83
N THR A 82 -0.89 -10.68 -1.92
CA THR A 82 -2.25 -10.26 -1.53
C THR A 82 -2.34 -8.80 -1.13
N ALA A 83 -1.36 -8.29 -0.38
CA ALA A 83 -1.33 -6.88 0.02
C ALA A 83 -1.37 -5.93 -1.19
N LEU A 84 -0.68 -6.26 -2.29
CA LEU A 84 -0.70 -5.45 -3.51
C LEU A 84 -2.08 -5.50 -4.18
N VAL A 85 -2.70 -6.67 -4.23
CA VAL A 85 -4.07 -6.84 -4.75
C VAL A 85 -5.09 -6.06 -3.91
N MET A 86 -4.93 -6.05 -2.59
CA MET A 86 -5.78 -5.26 -1.68
C MET A 86 -5.63 -3.75 -1.94
N VAL A 87 -4.41 -3.27 -2.23
CA VAL A 87 -4.18 -1.88 -2.66
C VAL A 87 -4.88 -1.62 -4.00
N MET A 88 -4.72 -2.52 -4.97
CA MET A 88 -5.34 -2.38 -6.30
C MET A 88 -6.88 -2.41 -6.24
N GLY A 89 -7.46 -3.13 -5.28
CA GLY A 89 -8.91 -3.17 -5.06
C GLY A 89 -9.44 -2.05 -4.16
N GLY A 90 -8.57 -1.16 -3.67
CA GLY A 90 -8.92 -0.08 -2.76
C GLY A 90 -9.31 -0.55 -1.35
N LYS A 91 -9.05 -1.81 -0.98
CA LYS A 91 -9.28 -2.36 0.36
C LYS A 91 -8.37 -1.71 1.39
N ILE A 92 -7.13 -1.45 1.00
CA ILE A 92 -6.13 -0.75 1.80
C ILE A 92 -5.45 0.33 0.95
N ARG A 93 -4.97 1.39 1.58
CA ARG A 93 -4.30 2.51 0.90
C ARG A 93 -2.84 2.58 1.33
N LEU A 94 -2.00 3.28 0.56
CA LEU A 94 -0.61 3.52 0.94
C LEU A 94 -0.48 4.18 2.32
N SER A 95 -1.44 5.04 2.69
CA SER A 95 -1.52 5.65 4.02
C SER A 95 -1.62 4.65 5.17
N HIS A 96 -2.19 3.46 4.95
CA HIS A 96 -2.24 2.39 5.95
C HIS A 96 -0.86 1.79 6.27
N PHE A 97 0.14 2.04 5.43
CA PHE A 97 1.51 1.57 5.63
C PHE A 97 2.41 2.63 6.28
N VAL A 98 1.87 3.81 6.60
CA VAL A 98 2.62 4.85 7.30
C VAL A 98 2.69 4.50 8.78
N TRP A 99 3.91 4.23 9.27
CA TRP A 99 4.12 3.90 10.68
C TRP A 99 3.61 5.04 11.58
N PRO A 100 2.86 4.75 12.66
CA PRO A 100 2.52 5.74 13.67
C PRO A 100 3.81 6.34 14.23
N ALA A 101 4.00 7.64 14.04
CA ALA A 101 5.19 8.34 14.52
C ALA A 101 4.77 9.56 15.32
N THR A 102 5.65 10.03 16.19
CA THR A 102 5.42 11.22 17.01
C THR A 102 5.29 12.49 16.16
N ALA A 103 5.87 12.49 14.95
CA ALA A 103 5.78 13.59 14.00
C ALA A 103 4.60 13.41 13.01
N PRO A 104 3.90 14.51 12.64
CA PRO A 104 2.87 14.50 11.61
C PRO A 104 3.33 13.86 10.29
N VAL A 105 2.43 13.19 9.60
CA VAL A 105 2.69 12.55 8.29
C VAL A 105 3.15 13.57 7.25
N ALA A 106 2.52 14.75 7.22
CA ALA A 106 2.87 15.82 6.29
C ALA A 106 4.34 16.26 6.42
N ASP A 107 4.83 16.43 7.64
CA ASP A 107 6.21 16.83 7.89
C ASP A 107 7.21 15.76 7.43
N ARG A 108 6.85 14.48 7.56
CA ARG A 108 7.66 13.37 7.07
C ARG A 108 7.72 13.36 5.55
N VAL A 109 6.57 13.48 4.89
CA VAL A 109 6.48 13.54 3.42
C VAL A 109 7.29 14.73 2.89
N ALA A 110 7.18 15.90 3.51
CA ALA A 110 7.94 17.09 3.11
C ALA A 110 9.47 16.89 3.20
N ARG A 111 9.95 16.26 4.28
CA ARG A 111 11.39 15.94 4.43
C ARG A 111 11.90 15.02 3.33
N GLU A 112 11.10 14.04 2.94
CA GLU A 112 11.50 13.05 1.95
C GLU A 112 11.41 13.57 0.52
N LEU A 113 10.42 14.41 0.23
CA LEU A 113 10.40 15.15 -1.02
C LEU A 113 11.62 16.06 -1.15
N LYS A 114 12.08 16.66 -0.04
CA LYS A 114 13.35 17.42 -0.04
C LYS A 114 14.54 16.51 -0.33
N ARG A 115 14.61 15.33 0.28
CA ARG A 115 15.67 14.34 0.02
C ARG A 115 15.68 13.88 -1.43
N LEU A 116 14.52 13.54 -1.99
CA LEU A 116 14.34 13.16 -3.39
C LEU A 116 14.84 14.27 -4.35
N ARG A 117 14.53 15.54 -4.06
CA ARG A 117 15.03 16.68 -4.87
C ARG A 117 16.54 16.90 -4.77
N GLN A 118 17.14 16.47 -3.67
CA GLN A 118 18.58 16.57 -3.45
C GLN A 118 19.34 15.35 -4.00
N ASP A 119 18.64 14.33 -4.49
CA ASP A 119 19.26 13.17 -5.10
C ASP A 119 19.98 13.56 -6.40
N ALA A 120 21.24 13.17 -6.53
CA ALA A 120 22.09 13.56 -7.65
C ALA A 120 21.63 12.96 -9.00
N SER A 121 20.91 11.82 -8.97
CA SER A 121 20.48 11.12 -10.18
C SER A 121 19.06 11.51 -10.59
N LEU A 122 18.17 11.70 -9.61
CA LEU A 122 16.74 11.90 -9.85
C LEU A 122 16.26 13.32 -9.57
N GLY A 123 16.95 14.09 -8.73
CA GLY A 123 16.47 15.37 -8.20
C GLY A 123 16.11 16.39 -9.28
N GLY A 124 16.89 16.45 -10.36
CA GLY A 124 16.65 17.36 -11.49
C GLY A 124 15.41 17.03 -12.33
N PHE A 125 14.83 15.82 -12.19
CA PHE A 125 13.62 15.40 -12.89
C PHE A 125 12.35 15.55 -12.04
N VAL A 126 12.48 15.96 -10.78
CA VAL A 126 11.34 16.05 -9.85
C VAL A 126 10.57 17.35 -10.13
N PRO A 127 9.30 17.27 -10.58
CA PRO A 127 8.53 18.48 -10.87
C PRO A 127 8.19 19.25 -9.59
N ASP A 128 8.18 20.58 -9.68
CA ASP A 128 7.83 21.44 -8.53
C ASP A 128 6.40 21.19 -8.02
N GLY A 129 5.49 20.86 -8.94
CA GLY A 129 4.10 20.52 -8.63
C GLY A 129 3.92 19.33 -7.69
N LEU A 130 4.94 18.48 -7.53
CA LEU A 130 4.87 17.33 -6.62
C LEU A 130 4.64 17.76 -5.15
N SER A 131 5.15 18.93 -4.73
CA SER A 131 4.92 19.44 -3.36
C SER A 131 3.45 19.76 -3.07
N ASN A 132 2.67 20.04 -4.10
CA ASN A 132 1.26 20.43 -3.99
C ASN A 132 0.32 19.33 -4.50
N ALA A 133 0.86 18.21 -4.99
CA ALA A 133 0.08 17.08 -5.42
C ALA A 133 -0.69 16.47 -4.25
N ALA A 134 -1.76 15.73 -4.57
CA ALA A 134 -2.53 15.00 -3.56
C ALA A 134 -1.61 14.09 -2.70
N PRO A 135 -1.87 13.93 -1.39
CA PRO A 135 -1.01 13.17 -0.50
C PRO A 135 -0.70 11.74 -0.98
N ASP A 136 -1.68 11.07 -1.59
CA ASP A 136 -1.51 9.73 -2.14
C ASP A 136 -0.49 9.69 -3.30
N VAL A 137 -0.44 10.75 -4.12
CA VAL A 137 0.54 10.89 -5.22
C VAL A 137 1.94 11.11 -4.65
N GLN A 138 2.08 11.95 -3.63
CA GLN A 138 3.36 12.18 -2.95
C GLN A 138 3.89 10.88 -2.34
N LEU A 139 3.03 10.16 -1.62
CA LEU A 139 3.37 8.86 -1.05
C LEU A 139 3.74 7.82 -2.11
N PHE A 140 3.04 7.80 -3.24
CA PHE A 140 3.36 6.91 -4.36
C PHE A 140 4.73 7.19 -4.96
N VAL A 141 5.06 8.47 -5.23
CA VAL A 141 6.37 8.83 -5.77
C VAL A 141 7.49 8.51 -4.79
N LEU A 142 7.29 8.82 -3.50
CA LEU A 142 8.26 8.45 -2.46
C LEU A 142 8.41 6.94 -2.31
N PHE A 143 7.33 6.17 -2.47
CA PHE A 143 7.36 4.72 -2.49
C PHE A 143 8.26 4.20 -3.64
N LEU A 144 8.07 4.70 -4.86
CA LEU A 144 8.89 4.30 -6.00
C LEU A 144 10.36 4.70 -5.83
N TYR A 145 10.61 5.92 -5.34
CA TYR A 145 11.96 6.39 -5.03
C TYR A 145 12.65 5.47 -4.02
N ALA A 146 11.96 5.08 -2.94
CA ALA A 146 12.51 4.17 -1.94
C ALA A 146 12.82 2.76 -2.51
N GLN A 147 12.03 2.28 -3.47
CA GLN A 147 12.31 1.01 -4.17
C GLN A 147 13.57 1.09 -5.04
N ILE A 148 13.74 2.18 -5.79
CA ILE A 148 14.86 2.35 -6.73
C ILE A 148 16.16 2.62 -5.99
N SER A 149 16.13 3.45 -4.95
CA SER A 149 17.34 3.89 -4.26
C SER A 149 17.95 2.84 -3.35
N GLY A 150 17.28 1.71 -3.09
CA GLY A 150 17.74 0.64 -2.18
C GLY A 150 17.98 1.06 -0.72
N GLN A 151 17.91 2.37 -0.43
CA GLN A 151 18.09 3.00 0.88
C GLN A 151 16.97 2.71 1.84
N GLY A 152 15.97 1.99 1.37
CA GLY A 152 14.92 1.56 2.23
C GLY A 152 15.44 0.79 3.47
N ALA A 153 16.37 -0.12 3.31
CA ALA A 153 16.78 -0.94 4.44
C ALA A 153 17.61 -0.21 5.51
N LYS A 154 18.16 0.99 5.21
CA LYS A 154 19.22 1.60 6.04
C LYS A 154 18.79 2.80 6.89
N ASP A 155 17.83 3.61 6.43
CA ASP A 155 17.48 4.89 7.09
C ASP A 155 16.06 4.95 7.65
N GLY A 156 15.43 3.80 7.91
CA GLY A 156 14.09 3.74 8.51
C GLY A 156 12.93 4.12 7.57
N MET A 157 13.20 4.25 6.26
CA MET A 157 12.17 4.49 5.24
C MET A 157 12.11 3.49 4.10
N GLY A 158 12.77 2.36 4.24
CA GLY A 158 12.39 1.19 3.44
C GLY A 158 11.41 0.49 4.23
N LEU A 159 10.18 0.65 3.79
CA LEU A 159 9.06 -0.23 4.04
C LEU A 159 9.40 -1.20 5.16
N PRO A 160 9.51 -0.73 6.42
CA PRO A 160 9.92 -1.59 7.53
C PRO A 160 8.91 -2.72 7.64
N TRP A 161 7.69 -2.49 7.15
CA TRP A 161 6.64 -3.45 6.94
C TRP A 161 6.96 -4.55 5.91
N LEU A 162 7.69 -4.30 4.80
CA LEU A 162 8.07 -5.33 3.83
C LEU A 162 9.21 -6.19 4.39
N SER A 163 10.19 -5.56 5.03
CA SER A 163 11.23 -6.24 5.79
C SER A 163 10.65 -7.00 6.98
N ALA A 164 9.67 -6.44 7.69
CA ALA A 164 8.97 -7.08 8.80
C ALA A 164 8.01 -8.16 8.33
N LEU A 165 7.35 -8.02 7.18
CA LEU A 165 6.58 -9.09 6.54
C LEU A 165 7.52 -10.21 6.11
N HIS A 166 8.64 -9.87 5.48
CA HIS A 166 9.67 -10.84 5.11
C HIS A 166 10.19 -11.56 6.37
N GLN A 167 10.58 -10.84 7.42
CA GLN A 167 11.03 -11.40 8.69
C GLN A 167 9.95 -12.21 9.43
N ALA A 168 8.68 -11.79 9.36
CA ALA A 168 7.55 -12.53 9.92
C ALA A 168 7.25 -13.82 9.13
N VAL A 169 7.45 -13.79 7.81
CA VAL A 169 7.30 -14.95 6.92
C VAL A 169 8.50 -15.90 7.03
N THR A 170 9.71 -15.39 7.25
CA THR A 170 10.93 -16.20 7.42
C THR A 170 11.20 -16.65 8.85
N GLY A 171 10.41 -16.16 9.83
CA GLY A 171 10.54 -16.54 11.24
C GLY A 171 11.77 -15.95 11.96
N GLU A 172 12.47 -14.97 11.36
CA GLU A 172 13.74 -14.45 11.90
C GLU A 172 13.59 -13.62 13.19
N GLN A 173 12.38 -13.27 13.61
CA GLN A 173 12.17 -12.57 14.89
C GLN A 173 12.33 -13.46 16.12
N MET A 174 12.34 -14.79 15.99
CA MET A 174 12.30 -15.67 17.17
C MET A 174 13.67 -15.92 17.83
N LEU A 175 14.79 -15.44 17.26
CA LEU A 175 16.14 -15.68 17.79
C LEU A 175 16.92 -14.45 18.26
N ARG A 176 16.43 -13.21 18.04
CA ARG A 176 17.13 -11.99 18.51
C ARG A 176 16.51 -11.30 19.73
N ALA A 177 15.36 -11.79 20.20
CA ALA A 177 14.74 -11.32 21.43
C ALA A 177 14.75 -12.40 22.51
N ALA A 178 15.92 -12.96 22.81
CA ALA A 178 16.14 -13.52 24.15
C ALA A 178 16.56 -12.36 25.05
N PRO A 179 15.68 -11.86 25.95
CA PRO A 179 16.10 -10.87 26.94
C PRO A 179 17.16 -11.50 27.85
N GLY A 180 18.24 -10.76 28.12
CA GLY A 180 19.44 -11.19 28.85
C GLY A 180 19.26 -11.50 30.34
N TRP A 181 18.11 -12.04 30.76
CA TRP A 181 17.89 -12.55 32.12
C TRP A 181 17.98 -14.09 32.21
N ALA A 182 18.03 -14.81 31.08
CA ALA A 182 18.18 -16.27 31.05
C ALA A 182 19.66 -16.73 31.14
N SER A 183 20.46 -16.10 31.98
CA SER A 183 21.81 -16.56 32.32
C SER A 183 22.11 -16.29 33.79
N HIS A 184 21.35 -16.93 34.67
CA HIS A 184 21.86 -17.28 35.99
C HIS A 184 22.14 -18.78 36.02
N PRO A 185 23.41 -19.21 36.13
CA PRO A 185 23.70 -20.61 36.37
C PRO A 185 23.25 -20.97 37.79
N ASN A 186 22.39 -21.99 37.84
CA ASN A 186 22.05 -22.73 39.04
C ASN A 186 23.33 -23.17 39.78
N SER A 187 23.69 -22.45 40.84
CA SER A 187 24.72 -22.88 41.78
C SER A 187 24.02 -23.53 42.97
N GLY A 188 23.54 -24.76 42.73
CA GLY A 188 23.25 -25.72 43.79
C GLY A 188 24.54 -26.00 44.56
N GLY A 189 24.46 -25.92 45.88
CA GLY A 189 25.60 -25.90 46.77
C GLY A 189 26.43 -27.18 46.82
N ASP A 190 27.63 -27.03 47.37
CA ASP A 190 28.14 -27.99 48.33
C ASP A 190 29.25 -27.34 49.19
N ARG A 191 29.18 -27.62 50.50
CA ARG A 191 30.29 -27.85 51.45
C ARG A 191 30.96 -26.75 52.30
N VAL A 192 30.79 -27.00 53.62
CA VAL A 192 31.75 -26.91 54.75
C VAL A 192 31.83 -25.51 55.42
N PHE A 193 31.21 -25.35 56.60
CA PHE A 193 31.75 -25.67 57.94
C PHE A 193 30.59 -25.86 58.93
#